data_AF-A0AAV5QA04-F1
#
_entry.id   AF-A0AAV5QA04-F1
#
_cell.length_a   1.000
_cell.length_b   1.000
_cell.length_c   1.000
_cell.angle_alpha   90.00
_cell.angle_beta   90.00
_cell.angle_gamma   90.00
#
_symmetry.space_group_name_H-M   'P 1'
#
loop_
_entity.id
_entity.type
_entity.pdbx_description
1 polymer ?
#
loop_
_entity_poly.entity_id
_entity_poly.type
_entity_poly.pdbx_seq_one_letter_code
_entity_poly.pdbx_strand_id
1 'polypeptide(L)'
;MQQQEFIPGEQAVEIPEDVLENDLTVAVPEITTVHTVAEFGQNIRNRIRQGEDILHNVNMITLNVNLENPFFQAINTLTTAVNNLNRDMGARLDRMENGMNTRLDALDTRLDRMETAINTRLDALDTRLDRMETAINTRLDALDTRLDALDTRLGNLETRMNTIDKSLQNMEGLMFHARIRENRRRRAGPGDLPQFVVPFIQGQMPEGLPVITSHNSIQRMRVADLRTYLDGYGVNYAPNARKPELILLLQETLGYR
;
A
#
# COMPACT_ATOMS: atom_id res chain seq x y z
N MET A 1 74.21 -6.26 -12.20
CA MET A 1 74.44 -4.90 -12.72
C MET A 1 74.48 -3.97 -11.53
N GLN A 2 75.68 -3.80 -10.98
CA GLN A 2 75.98 -2.80 -9.96
C GLN A 2 76.35 -1.52 -10.73
N GLN A 3 75.64 -0.42 -10.47
CA GLN A 3 76.10 0.88 -10.94
C GLN A 3 76.90 1.54 -9.82
N GLN A 4 78.11 1.87 -10.24
CA GLN A 4 79.27 2.29 -9.50
C GLN A 4 79.27 3.82 -9.59
N GLU A 5 78.86 4.52 -8.53
CA GLU A 5 79.05 5.96 -8.44
C GLU A 5 80.44 6.25 -7.88
N PHE A 6 81.23 6.84 -8.77
CA PHE A 6 82.61 7.23 -8.67
C PHE A 6 82.70 8.49 -7.79
N ILE A 7 83.17 8.35 -6.55
CA ILE A 7 83.51 9.50 -5.71
C ILE A 7 84.94 9.94 -6.08
N PRO A 8 85.15 11.16 -6.60
CA PRO A 8 86.49 11.64 -6.89
C PRO A 8 87.12 12.27 -5.64
N GLY A 9 88.38 11.90 -5.38
CA GLY A 9 89.34 12.77 -4.70
C GLY A 9 89.30 12.77 -3.19
N GLU A 10 89.74 11.67 -2.58
CA GLU A 10 90.36 11.68 -1.25
C GLU A 10 91.66 12.50 -1.33
N GLN A 11 91.56 13.83 -1.16
CA GLN A 11 92.73 14.64 -0.85
C GLN A 11 93.06 14.39 0.62
N ALA A 12 93.96 13.43 0.84
CA ALA A 12 94.73 13.36 2.06
C ALA A 12 95.36 14.74 2.27
N VAL A 13 94.84 15.50 3.23
CA VAL A 13 95.59 16.62 3.79
C VAL A 13 96.71 15.97 4.58
N GLU A 14 97.85 15.78 3.92
CA GLU A 14 99.13 15.56 4.59
C GLU A 14 99.28 16.70 5.60
N ILE A 15 99.05 16.37 6.87
CA ILE A 15 99.49 17.19 7.98
C ILE A 15 101.01 17.18 7.86
N PRO A 16 101.68 18.34 7.64
CA PRO A 16 103.13 18.36 7.64
C PRO A 16 103.61 17.82 8.99
N GLU A 17 104.42 16.78 8.96
CA GLU A 17 105.01 16.14 10.16
C GLU A 17 106.07 17.03 10.84
N ASP A 18 106.13 18.32 10.48
CA ASP A 18 107.10 19.31 10.93
C ASP A 18 106.42 20.55 11.54
N VAL A 19 105.60 20.36 12.58
CA VAL A 19 105.51 21.33 13.71
C VAL A 19 105.26 20.56 15.03
N LEU A 20 105.89 19.40 15.18
CA LEU A 20 106.20 18.85 16.51
C LEU A 20 107.55 19.42 16.90
N GLU A 21 107.55 20.66 17.41
CA GLU A 21 108.58 21.29 18.24
C GLU A 21 108.38 22.80 18.17
N ASN A 22 107.29 23.29 18.78
CA ASN A 22 107.42 24.58 19.48
C ASN A 22 108.09 24.27 20.82
N ASP A 23 109.39 23.96 20.69
CA ASP A 23 110.47 24.35 21.56
C ASP A 23 110.04 24.68 23.01
N LEU A 24 109.74 23.63 23.77
CA LEU A 24 110.10 23.61 25.19
C LEU A 24 111.61 23.38 25.27
N THR A 25 112.40 24.31 24.71
CA THR A 25 113.72 24.60 25.25
C THR A 25 113.47 25.16 26.65
N VAL A 26 113.22 24.25 27.60
CA VAL A 26 113.49 24.49 29.00
C VAL A 26 115.00 24.64 29.04
N ALA A 27 115.48 25.87 28.84
CA ALA A 27 116.81 26.24 29.28
C ALA A 27 116.90 25.78 30.73
N VAL A 28 117.68 24.72 30.99
CA VAL A 28 118.06 24.35 32.34
C VAL A 28 118.98 25.47 32.78
N PRO A 29 118.52 26.44 33.59
CA PRO A 29 119.37 27.55 33.97
C PRO A 29 120.39 26.96 34.94
N GLU A 30 121.69 27.17 34.68
CA GLU A 30 122.71 26.94 35.68
C GLU A 30 122.26 27.62 36.98
N ILE A 31 122.18 26.82 38.04
CA ILE A 31 121.60 27.20 39.32
C ILE A 31 122.43 28.35 39.90
N THR A 32 121.89 29.57 39.80
CA THR A 32 122.27 30.70 40.65
C THR A 32 121.07 31.00 41.57
N THR A 33 121.34 30.97 42.86
CA THR A 33 120.43 30.51 43.91
C THR A 33 119.43 31.57 44.43
N VAL A 34 118.20 31.11 44.74
CA VAL A 34 117.16 31.68 45.63
C VAL A 34 116.04 32.55 45.01
N HIS A 35 116.25 33.36 43.97
CA HIS A 35 115.15 34.25 43.48
C HIS A 35 114.11 33.55 42.57
N THR A 36 114.50 32.50 41.82
CA THR A 36 113.70 31.93 40.72
C THR A 36 112.73 30.81 41.12
N VAL A 37 113.00 30.04 42.18
CA VAL A 37 112.09 28.95 42.62
C VAL A 37 110.81 29.50 43.25
N ALA A 38 110.90 30.63 43.95
CA ALA A 38 109.74 31.33 44.50
C ALA A 38 108.86 31.89 43.38
N GLU A 39 109.46 32.48 42.35
CA GLU A 39 108.77 32.97 41.15
C GLU A 39 108.10 31.83 40.38
N PHE A 40 108.78 30.68 40.22
CA PHE A 40 108.21 29.48 39.61
C PHE A 40 107.01 28.93 40.40
N GLY A 41 107.13 28.85 41.74
CA GLY A 41 106.03 28.44 42.61
C GLY A 41 104.84 29.41 42.59
N GLN A 42 105.09 30.72 42.49
CA GLN A 42 104.04 31.72 42.28
C GLN A 42 103.40 31.58 40.89
N ASN A 43 104.18 31.29 39.86
CA ASN A 43 103.66 31.05 38.51
C ASN A 43 102.70 29.85 38.48
N ILE A 44 103.08 28.71 39.09
CA ILE A 44 102.21 27.54 39.21
C ILE A 44 100.92 27.88 39.98
N ARG A 45 101.03 28.56 41.13
CA ARG A 45 99.84 28.97 41.91
C ARG A 45 98.91 29.88 41.11
N ASN A 46 99.46 30.84 40.37
CA ASN A 46 98.68 31.74 39.54
C ASN A 46 97.96 30.97 38.41
N ARG A 47 98.62 29.98 37.79
CA ARG A 47 98.01 29.13 36.77
C ARG A 47 96.93 28.19 37.31
N ILE A 48 97.12 27.63 38.51
CA ILE A 48 96.10 26.80 39.18
C ILE A 48 94.87 27.65 39.49
N ARG A 49 95.07 28.84 40.08
CA ARG A 49 93.97 29.78 40.37
C ARG A 49 93.23 30.20 39.10
N GLN A 50 93.97 30.50 38.03
CA GLN A 50 93.37 30.80 36.72
C GLN A 50 92.59 29.60 36.16
N GLY A 51 93.09 28.38 36.35
CA GLY A 51 92.37 27.15 35.99
C GLY A 51 91.09 26.96 36.79
N GLU A 52 91.10 27.23 38.09
CA GLU A 52 89.92 27.20 38.96
C GLU A 52 88.87 28.25 38.54
N ASP A 53 89.29 29.47 38.20
CA ASP A 53 88.41 30.52 37.71
C ASP A 53 87.79 30.16 36.35
N ILE A 54 88.56 29.56 35.43
CA ILE A 54 88.05 29.06 34.15
C ILE A 54 87.04 27.93 34.38
N LEU A 55 87.35 26.96 35.25
CA LEU A 55 86.43 25.86 35.58
C LEU A 55 85.13 26.39 36.19
N HIS A 56 85.21 27.38 37.09
CA HIS A 56 84.03 28.02 37.64
C HIS A 56 83.20 28.72 36.56
N ASN A 57 83.84 29.49 35.68
CA ASN A 57 83.15 30.17 34.57
C ASN A 57 82.50 29.18 33.59
N VAL A 58 83.20 28.10 33.23
CA VAL A 58 82.65 27.03 32.38
C VAL A 58 81.45 26.38 33.06
N ASN A 59 81.52 26.09 34.37
CA ASN A 59 80.39 25.54 35.11
C ASN A 59 79.18 26.49 35.15
N MET A 60 79.40 27.78 35.36
CA MET A 60 78.34 28.80 35.35
C MET A 60 77.70 28.96 33.97
N ILE A 61 78.49 28.96 32.90
CA ILE A 61 78.00 28.97 31.51
C ILE A 61 77.17 27.71 31.24
N THR A 62 77.66 26.55 31.67
CA THR A 62 76.98 25.25 31.46
C THR A 62 75.62 25.21 32.16
N LEU A 63 75.50 25.75 33.38
CA LEU A 63 74.24 25.89 34.10
C LEU A 63 73.30 26.89 33.43
N ASN A 64 73.82 28.05 33.05
CA ASN A 64 73.04 29.12 32.44
C ASN A 64 72.50 28.73 31.05
N VAL A 65 73.28 28.03 30.22
CA VAL A 65 72.83 27.56 28.90
C VAL A 65 71.73 26.50 29.01
N ASN A 66 71.75 25.63 30.03
CA ASN A 66 70.90 24.44 30.05
C ASN A 66 69.67 24.51 30.97
N LEU A 67 69.72 25.23 32.10
CA LEU A 67 68.63 25.22 33.11
C LEU A 67 67.95 26.58 33.28
N GLU A 68 68.69 27.68 33.14
CA GLU A 68 68.16 29.05 33.35
C GLU A 68 67.94 29.83 32.06
N ASN A 69 68.31 29.26 30.91
CA ASN A 69 68.11 29.94 29.64
C ASN A 69 66.60 30.06 29.31
N PRO A 70 66.05 31.28 29.22
CA PRO A 70 64.63 31.50 28.96
C PRO A 70 64.18 30.91 27.62
N PHE A 71 65.09 30.76 26.66
CA PHE A 71 64.80 30.15 25.36
C PHE A 71 64.49 28.65 25.49
N PHE A 72 65.28 27.91 26.26
CA PHE A 72 65.04 26.48 26.49
C PHE A 72 63.74 26.23 27.27
N GLN A 73 63.42 27.09 28.24
CA GLN A 73 62.15 27.03 28.97
C GLN A 73 60.95 27.31 28.05
N ALA A 74 61.07 28.29 27.15
CA ALA A 74 60.04 28.59 26.16
C ALA A 74 59.80 27.42 25.20
N ILE A 75 60.86 26.76 24.73
CA ILE A 75 60.75 25.55 23.90
C ILE A 75 60.02 24.44 24.65
N ASN A 76 60.43 24.11 25.89
CA ASN A 76 59.78 23.07 26.68
C ASN A 76 58.28 23.37 26.93
N THR A 77 57.95 24.64 27.16
CA THR A 77 56.57 25.10 27.31
C THR A 77 55.79 24.91 26.01
N LEU A 78 56.37 25.28 24.87
CA LEU A 78 55.74 25.10 23.55
C LEU A 78 55.56 23.62 23.21
N THR A 79 56.57 22.78 23.44
CA THR A 79 56.48 21.32 23.26
C THR A 79 55.35 20.74 24.10
N THR A 80 55.21 21.18 25.35
CA THR A 80 54.11 20.76 26.22
C THR A 80 52.75 21.22 25.69
N ALA A 81 52.64 22.47 25.25
CA ALA A 81 51.42 23.02 24.67
C ALA A 81 50.99 22.26 23.40
N VAL A 82 51.93 21.98 22.49
CA VAL A 82 51.68 21.21 21.26
C VAL A 82 51.24 19.78 21.59
N ASN A 83 51.90 19.11 22.55
CA ASN A 83 51.50 17.76 22.97
C ASN A 83 50.08 17.74 23.56
N ASN A 84 49.72 18.77 24.33
CA ASN A 84 48.38 18.90 24.89
C ASN A 84 47.33 19.16 23.79
N LEU A 85 47.64 20.02 22.80
CA LEU A 85 46.79 20.25 21.64
C LEU A 85 46.59 18.97 20.83
N ASN A 86 47.66 18.23 20.54
CA ASN A 86 47.57 16.97 19.82
C ASN A 86 46.68 15.95 20.56
N ARG A 87 46.83 15.86 21.89
CA ARG A 87 45.98 14.99 22.71
C ARG A 87 44.52 15.42 22.71
N ASP A 88 44.23 16.72 22.86
CA ASP A 88 42.86 17.23 22.83
C ASP A 88 42.21 17.03 21.46
N MET A 89 42.94 17.32 20.37
CA MET A 89 42.47 17.07 19.01
C MET A 89 42.16 15.58 18.78
N GLY A 90 43.04 14.67 19.20
CA GLY A 90 42.78 13.23 19.14
C GLY A 90 41.51 12.86 19.89
N ALA A 91 41.37 13.29 21.15
CA ALA A 91 40.19 13.00 21.95
C ALA A 91 38.89 13.61 21.37
N ARG A 92 38.97 14.77 20.71
CA ARG A 92 37.82 15.37 20.01
C ARG A 92 37.42 14.57 18.78
N LEU A 93 38.39 14.12 17.98
CA LEU A 93 38.15 13.27 16.82
C LEU A 93 37.52 11.93 17.24
N ASP A 94 38.06 11.28 18.28
CA ASP A 94 37.50 10.04 18.82
C ASP A 94 36.05 10.22 19.28
N ARG A 95 35.74 11.34 19.97
CA ARG A 95 34.36 11.65 20.38
C ARG A 95 33.43 11.87 19.18
N MET A 96 33.92 12.53 18.13
CA MET A 96 33.14 12.77 16.92
C MET A 96 32.87 11.45 16.17
N GLU A 97 33.90 10.62 15.99
CA GLU A 97 33.80 9.32 15.32
C GLU A 97 32.83 8.39 16.07
N ASN A 98 33.01 8.23 17.39
CA ASN A 98 32.11 7.41 18.20
C ASN A 98 30.68 7.94 18.19
N GLY A 99 30.49 9.26 18.24
CA GLY A 99 29.18 9.89 18.15
C GLY A 99 28.51 9.70 16.79
N MET A 100 29.28 9.70 15.70
CA MET A 100 28.79 9.41 14.35
C MET A 100 28.41 7.94 14.22
N ASN A 101 29.28 7.01 14.64
CA ASN A 101 29.01 5.57 14.57
C ASN A 101 27.74 5.20 15.35
N THR A 102 27.60 5.71 16.57
CA THR A 102 26.40 5.49 17.39
C THR A 102 25.12 5.99 16.69
N ARG A 103 25.19 7.12 15.98
CA ARG A 103 24.05 7.66 15.23
C ARG A 103 23.74 6.83 13.99
N LEU A 104 24.75 6.32 13.30
CA LEU A 104 24.58 5.43 12.15
C LEU A 104 23.94 4.11 12.57
N ASP A 105 24.45 3.46 13.63
CA ASP A 105 23.87 2.22 14.17
C ASP A 105 22.40 2.41 14.57
N ALA A 106 22.08 3.55 15.18
CA ALA A 106 20.71 3.88 15.56
C ALA A 106 19.79 4.11 14.34
N LEU A 107 20.33 4.68 13.25
CA LEU A 107 19.61 4.86 11.99
C LEU A 107 19.37 3.51 11.31
N ASP A 108 20.38 2.65 11.22
CA ASP A 108 20.28 1.31 10.64
C ASP A 108 19.20 0.50 11.37
N THR A 109 19.28 0.46 12.71
CA THR A 109 18.27 -0.24 13.51
C THR A 109 16.86 0.36 13.32
N ARG A 110 16.74 1.65 13.04
CA ARG A 110 15.44 2.29 12.77
C ARG A 110 14.93 1.94 11.37
N LEU A 111 15.80 1.87 10.38
CA LEU A 111 15.48 1.44 9.01
C LEU A 111 15.03 -0.03 8.99
N ASP A 112 15.73 -0.93 9.66
CA ASP A 112 15.35 -2.35 9.76
C ASP A 112 13.95 -2.54 10.36
N ARG A 113 13.64 -1.78 11.42
CA ARG A 113 12.30 -1.78 12.04
C ARG A 113 11.24 -1.24 11.09
N MET A 114 11.56 -0.18 10.33
CA MET A 114 10.65 0.38 9.35
C MET A 114 10.38 -0.61 8.21
N GLU A 115 11.41 -1.24 7.67
CA GLU A 115 11.30 -2.27 6.63
C GLU A 115 10.42 -3.44 7.11
N THR A 116 10.71 -3.98 8.30
CA THR A 116 9.94 -5.07 8.90
C THR A 116 8.46 -4.68 9.08
N ALA A 117 8.19 -3.47 9.57
CA ALA A 117 6.84 -2.98 9.78
C ALA A 117 6.08 -2.76 8.46
N ILE A 118 6.76 -2.29 7.41
CA ILE A 118 6.19 -2.13 6.07
C ILE A 118 5.85 -3.49 5.48
N ASN A 119 6.79 -4.44 5.48
CA ASN A 119 6.58 -5.78 4.95
C ASN A 119 5.41 -6.48 5.64
N THR A 120 5.36 -6.43 6.98
CA THR A 120 4.24 -7.00 7.76
C THR A 120 2.89 -6.38 7.39
N ARG A 121 2.86 -5.06 7.13
CA ARG A 121 1.63 -4.38 6.70
C ARG A 121 1.21 -4.77 5.28
N LEU A 122 2.18 -4.92 4.37
CA LEU A 122 1.91 -5.36 3.01
C LEU A 122 1.36 -6.78 2.99
N ASP A 123 1.99 -7.73 3.69
CA ASP A 123 1.50 -9.11 3.80
C ASP A 123 0.07 -9.19 4.35
N ALA A 124 -0.24 -8.35 5.35
CA ALA A 124 -1.57 -8.26 5.93
C ALA A 124 -2.61 -7.68 4.94
N LEU A 125 -2.19 -6.73 4.10
CA LEU A 125 -3.03 -6.16 3.04
C LEU A 125 -3.30 -7.19 1.94
N ASP A 126 -2.28 -7.89 1.47
CA ASP A 126 -2.40 -8.95 0.46
C ASP A 126 -3.38 -10.04 0.94
N THR A 127 -3.18 -10.53 2.17
CA THR A 127 -4.10 -11.52 2.75
C THR A 127 -5.54 -10.99 2.89
N ARG A 128 -5.73 -9.69 3.10
CA ARG A 128 -7.07 -9.09 3.18
C ARG A 128 -7.70 -8.97 1.80
N LEU A 129 -6.92 -8.62 0.78
CA LEU A 129 -7.37 -8.55 -0.61
C LEU A 129 -7.77 -9.93 -1.12
N ASP A 130 -6.98 -10.97 -0.88
CA ASP A 130 -7.31 -12.35 -1.27
C ASP A 130 -8.64 -12.84 -0.67
N ARG A 131 -8.87 -12.52 0.61
CA ARG A 131 -10.14 -12.84 1.28
C ARG A 131 -11.31 -12.07 0.68
N MET A 132 -11.11 -10.79 0.34
CA MET A 132 -12.15 -9.98 -0.30
C MET A 132 -12.48 -10.50 -1.70
N GLU A 133 -11.48 -10.82 -2.50
CA GLU A 133 -11.65 -11.41 -3.83
C GLU A 133 -12.43 -12.73 -3.75
N THR A 134 -11.99 -13.65 -2.87
CA THR A 134 -12.67 -14.94 -2.67
C THR A 134 -14.13 -14.76 -2.25
N ALA A 135 -14.39 -13.83 -1.32
CA ALA A 135 -15.75 -13.56 -0.84
C ALA A 135 -16.64 -12.94 -1.93
N ILE A 136 -16.08 -12.05 -2.75
CA ILE A 136 -16.80 -11.46 -3.88
C ILE A 136 -17.14 -12.53 -4.91
N ASN A 137 -16.16 -13.34 -5.33
CA ASN A 137 -16.37 -14.41 -6.31
C ASN A 137 -17.44 -15.40 -5.84
N THR A 138 -17.34 -15.85 -4.58
CA THR A 138 -18.36 -16.75 -4.00
C THR A 138 -19.76 -16.14 -4.03
N ARG A 139 -19.88 -14.83 -3.77
CA ARG A 139 -21.17 -14.14 -3.77
C ARG A 139 -21.71 -13.97 -5.19
N LEU A 140 -20.84 -13.73 -6.17
CA LEU A 140 -21.22 -13.64 -7.58
C LEU A 140 -21.70 -15.00 -8.10
N ASP A 141 -20.96 -16.09 -7.84
CA ASP A 141 -21.37 -17.45 -8.22
C ASP A 141 -22.75 -17.82 -7.64
N ALA A 142 -23.00 -17.42 -6.38
CA ALA A 142 -24.28 -17.63 -5.72
C ALA A 142 -25.41 -16.77 -6.32
N LEU A 143 -25.10 -15.58 -6.85
CA LEU A 143 -26.07 -14.75 -7.56
C LEU A 143 -26.38 -15.33 -8.93
N ASP A 144 -25.38 -15.77 -9.69
CA ASP A 144 -25.56 -16.42 -11.00
C ASP A 144 -26.45 -17.65 -10.87
N THR A 145 -26.17 -18.51 -9.88
CA THR A 145 -27.02 -19.69 -9.58
C THR A 145 -28.48 -19.32 -9.28
N ARG A 146 -28.71 -18.20 -8.57
CA ARG A 146 -30.07 -17.73 -8.26
C ARG A 146 -30.77 -17.15 -9.48
N LEU A 147 -30.04 -16.47 -10.37
CA LEU A 147 -30.57 -15.94 -11.62
C LEU A 147 -30.97 -17.08 -12.56
N ASP A 148 -30.12 -18.10 -12.73
CA ASP A 148 -30.45 -19.29 -13.52
C ASP A 148 -31.72 -20.01 -13.02
N ALA A 149 -31.87 -20.10 -11.69
CA ALA A 149 -33.06 -20.67 -11.07
C ALA A 149 -34.31 -19.80 -11.30
N LEU A 150 -34.17 -18.47 -11.31
CA LEU A 150 -35.27 -17.56 -11.64
C LEU A 150 -35.67 -17.66 -13.12
N ASP A 151 -34.71 -17.70 -14.03
CA ASP A 151 -34.95 -17.86 -15.47
C ASP A 151 -35.70 -19.16 -15.75
N THR A 152 -35.28 -20.26 -15.11
CA THR A 152 -35.98 -21.56 -15.20
C THR A 152 -37.43 -21.45 -14.70
N ARG A 153 -37.66 -20.77 -13.57
CA ARG A 153 -39.02 -20.59 -13.02
C ARG A 153 -39.88 -19.72 -13.92
N LEU A 154 -39.33 -18.67 -14.51
CA LEU A 154 -40.04 -17.80 -15.45
C LEU A 154 -40.40 -18.55 -16.73
N GLY A 155 -39.50 -19.33 -17.31
CA GLY A 155 -39.81 -20.18 -18.47
C GLY A 155 -40.90 -21.22 -18.19
N ASN A 156 -40.91 -21.79 -16.98
CA ASN A 156 -41.99 -22.69 -16.54
C ASN A 156 -43.34 -21.96 -16.41
N LEU A 157 -43.35 -20.74 -15.89
CA LEU A 157 -44.56 -19.92 -15.81
C LEU A 157 -45.09 -19.54 -17.19
N GLU A 158 -44.22 -19.16 -18.11
CA GLU A 158 -44.59 -18.87 -19.51
C GLU A 158 -45.24 -20.08 -20.17
N THR A 159 -44.65 -21.27 -20.00
CA THR A 159 -45.21 -22.53 -20.52
C THR A 159 -46.60 -22.83 -19.95
N ARG A 160 -46.79 -22.60 -18.65
CA ARG A 160 -48.11 -22.78 -17.99
C ARG A 160 -49.13 -21.78 -18.50
N MET A 161 -48.73 -20.52 -18.68
CA MET A 161 -49.62 -19.48 -19.21
C MET A 161 -50.08 -19.80 -20.63
N ASN A 162 -49.15 -20.20 -21.50
CA ASN A 162 -49.47 -20.69 -22.85
C ASN A 162 -50.44 -21.88 -22.85
N THR A 163 -50.34 -22.76 -21.84
CA THR A 163 -51.26 -23.91 -21.69
C THR A 163 -52.66 -23.46 -21.25
N ILE A 164 -52.73 -22.50 -20.34
CA ILE A 164 -54.00 -21.88 -19.89
C ILE A 164 -54.68 -21.17 -21.07
N ASP A 165 -53.93 -20.38 -21.85
CA ASP A 165 -54.46 -19.67 -23.02
C ASP A 165 -55.08 -20.63 -24.03
N LYS A 166 -54.38 -21.73 -24.36
CA LYS A 166 -54.94 -22.79 -25.23
C LYS A 166 -56.19 -23.44 -24.64
N SER A 167 -56.21 -23.67 -23.33
CA SER A 167 -57.37 -24.27 -22.65
C SER A 167 -58.58 -23.33 -22.68
N LEU A 168 -58.37 -22.03 -22.52
CA LEU A 168 -59.40 -21.00 -22.64
C LEU A 168 -59.95 -20.94 -24.07
N GLN A 169 -59.10 -20.91 -25.09
CA GLN A 169 -59.51 -20.96 -26.51
C GLN A 169 -60.36 -22.20 -26.83
N ASN A 170 -59.97 -23.37 -26.31
CA ASN A 170 -60.74 -24.60 -26.48
C ASN A 170 -62.12 -24.52 -25.79
N MET A 171 -62.20 -23.95 -24.59
CA MET A 171 -63.46 -23.75 -23.88
C MET A 171 -64.38 -22.77 -24.61
N GLU A 172 -63.85 -21.67 -25.16
CA GLU A 172 -64.62 -20.75 -26.00
C GLU A 172 -65.24 -21.46 -27.21
N GLY A 173 -64.46 -22.30 -27.90
CA GLY A 173 -64.95 -23.11 -29.02
C GLY A 173 -66.05 -24.10 -28.62
N LEU A 174 -65.90 -24.80 -27.49
CA LEU A 174 -66.92 -25.71 -26.97
C LEU A 174 -68.20 -24.99 -26.57
N MET A 175 -68.08 -23.83 -25.92
CA MET A 175 -69.23 -22.99 -25.55
C MET A 175 -70.00 -22.52 -26.78
N PHE A 176 -69.29 -22.09 -27.82
CA PHE A 176 -69.91 -21.75 -29.11
C PHE A 176 -70.64 -22.95 -29.72
N HIS A 177 -70.02 -24.13 -29.74
CA HIS A 177 -70.63 -25.36 -30.25
C HIS A 177 -71.88 -25.77 -29.44
N ALA A 178 -71.80 -25.75 -28.11
CA ALA A 178 -72.90 -26.07 -27.21
C ALA A 178 -74.09 -25.11 -27.42
N ARG A 179 -73.81 -23.81 -27.54
CA ARG A 179 -74.79 -22.77 -27.91
C ARG A 179 -75.49 -23.11 -29.22
N ILE A 180 -74.75 -23.35 -30.31
CA ILE A 180 -75.34 -23.66 -31.62
C ILE A 180 -76.19 -24.94 -31.56
N ARG A 181 -75.73 -25.99 -30.87
CA ARG A 181 -76.48 -27.24 -30.71
C ARG A 181 -77.80 -27.03 -29.98
N GLU A 182 -77.80 -26.27 -28.89
CA GLU A 182 -78.99 -25.98 -28.12
C GLU A 182 -80.01 -25.14 -28.92
N ASN A 183 -79.53 -24.18 -29.70
CA ASN A 183 -80.41 -23.37 -30.56
C ASN A 183 -81.00 -24.18 -31.72
N ARG A 184 -80.28 -25.19 -32.22
CA ARG A 184 -80.85 -26.17 -33.17
C ARG A 184 -81.92 -27.04 -32.50
N ARG A 185 -81.72 -27.49 -31.26
CA ARG A 185 -82.75 -28.25 -30.51
C ARG A 185 -84.03 -27.45 -30.35
N ARG A 186 -83.93 -26.17 -30.00
CA ARG A 186 -85.08 -25.25 -29.90
C ARG A 186 -85.87 -25.08 -31.21
N ARG A 187 -85.27 -25.37 -32.37
CA ARG A 187 -85.91 -25.31 -33.70
C ARG A 187 -86.52 -26.64 -34.15
N ALA A 188 -86.04 -27.77 -33.62
CA ALA A 188 -86.69 -29.05 -33.83
C ALA A 188 -87.92 -29.10 -32.92
N GLY A 189 -89.09 -29.41 -33.46
CA GLY A 189 -90.39 -29.34 -32.77
C GLY A 189 -90.54 -30.23 -31.52
N PRO A 190 -91.75 -30.31 -30.94
CA PRO A 190 -91.98 -30.77 -29.58
C PRO A 190 -91.62 -32.24 -29.41
N GLY A 191 -90.44 -32.51 -28.85
CA GLY A 191 -90.04 -33.80 -28.34
C GLY A 191 -89.61 -33.64 -26.89
N ASP A 192 -90.05 -34.56 -26.03
CA ASP A 192 -89.82 -34.61 -24.58
C ASP A 192 -88.34 -34.77 -24.22
N LEU A 193 -87.55 -33.71 -24.42
CA LEU A 193 -86.21 -33.59 -23.88
C LEU A 193 -86.17 -32.45 -22.86
N PRO A 194 -85.52 -32.64 -21.69
CA PRO A 194 -85.44 -31.59 -20.67
C PRO A 194 -84.73 -30.35 -21.22
N GLN A 195 -85.32 -29.17 -20.98
CA GLN A 195 -84.75 -27.89 -21.37
C GLN A 195 -83.49 -27.61 -20.53
N PHE A 196 -82.35 -27.44 -21.20
CA PHE A 196 -81.13 -26.98 -20.53
C PHE A 196 -81.08 -25.45 -20.59
N VAL A 197 -80.99 -24.81 -19.41
CA VAL A 197 -80.76 -23.36 -19.30
C VAL A 197 -79.32 -23.07 -19.71
N VAL A 198 -79.11 -22.14 -20.64
CA VAL A 198 -77.77 -21.68 -20.98
C VAL A 198 -77.22 -20.93 -19.77
N PRO A 199 -76.13 -21.38 -19.13
CA PRO A 199 -75.60 -20.72 -17.96
C PRO A 199 -75.02 -19.35 -18.34
N PHE A 200 -75.08 -18.39 -17.41
CA PHE A 200 -74.37 -17.13 -17.54
C PHE A 200 -72.87 -17.41 -17.56
N ILE A 201 -72.18 -16.74 -18.47
CA ILE A 201 -70.71 -16.75 -18.56
C ILE A 201 -70.13 -15.90 -17.43
N GLN A 202 -70.86 -14.86 -17.01
CA GLN A 202 -70.48 -13.96 -15.93
C GLN A 202 -71.55 -13.97 -14.84
N GLY A 203 -71.15 -14.39 -13.63
CA GLY A 203 -72.01 -14.39 -12.45
C GLY A 203 -73.05 -15.52 -12.41
N GLN A 204 -73.84 -15.54 -11.33
CA GLN A 204 -74.98 -16.47 -11.19
C GLN A 204 -76.24 -15.85 -11.78
N MET A 205 -77.12 -16.66 -12.36
CA MET A 205 -78.40 -16.20 -12.90
C MET A 205 -79.29 -15.68 -11.75
N PRO A 206 -79.70 -14.40 -11.75
CA PRO A 206 -80.60 -13.85 -10.74
C PRO A 206 -81.94 -14.60 -10.66
N GLU A 207 -82.44 -14.80 -9.44
CA GLU A 207 -83.79 -15.33 -9.21
C GLU A 207 -84.85 -14.37 -9.77
N GLY A 208 -85.85 -14.92 -10.47
CA GLY A 208 -86.96 -14.14 -11.03
C GLY A 208 -86.78 -13.62 -12.46
N LEU A 209 -85.67 -13.94 -13.14
CA LEU A 209 -85.50 -13.66 -14.57
C LEU A 209 -86.48 -14.49 -15.44
N PRO A 210 -87.13 -13.89 -16.45
CA PRO A 210 -88.07 -14.60 -17.31
C PRO A 210 -87.37 -15.68 -18.15
N VAL A 211 -87.84 -16.92 -18.08
CA VAL A 211 -87.25 -18.04 -18.84
C VAL A 211 -87.39 -17.81 -20.35
N ILE A 212 -86.27 -17.88 -21.07
CA ILE A 212 -86.21 -17.74 -22.52
C ILE A 212 -86.55 -19.08 -23.18
N THR A 213 -87.77 -19.20 -23.68
CA THR A 213 -88.27 -20.43 -24.34
C THR A 213 -88.40 -20.28 -25.86
N SER A 214 -88.54 -19.05 -26.38
CA SER A 214 -88.81 -18.79 -27.80
C SER A 214 -88.39 -17.39 -28.26
N HIS A 215 -88.32 -17.17 -29.57
CA HIS A 215 -88.13 -15.83 -30.17
C HIS A 215 -89.13 -14.82 -29.60
N ASN A 216 -90.39 -15.21 -29.48
CA ASN A 216 -91.47 -14.37 -28.96
C ASN A 216 -91.32 -14.06 -27.46
N SER A 217 -90.75 -14.98 -26.67
CA SER A 217 -90.46 -14.71 -25.25
C SER A 217 -89.44 -13.57 -25.08
N ILE A 218 -88.43 -13.50 -25.96
CA ILE A 218 -87.43 -12.41 -25.96
C ILE A 218 -88.08 -11.08 -26.36
N GLN A 219 -88.94 -11.08 -27.39
CA GLN A 219 -89.61 -9.84 -27.83
C GLN A 219 -90.45 -9.18 -26.73
N ARG A 220 -91.04 -9.99 -25.86
CA ARG A 220 -91.92 -9.54 -24.76
C ARG A 220 -91.17 -9.09 -23.51
N MET A 221 -89.87 -9.36 -23.38
CA MET A 221 -89.08 -8.99 -22.19
C MET A 221 -88.91 -7.48 -22.01
N ARG A 222 -88.68 -7.07 -20.76
CA ARG A 222 -88.34 -5.69 -20.42
C ARG A 222 -86.89 -5.41 -20.78
N VAL A 223 -86.56 -4.15 -21.02
CA VAL A 223 -85.19 -3.72 -21.34
C VAL A 223 -84.21 -4.10 -20.23
N ALA A 224 -84.63 -3.99 -18.96
CA ALA A 224 -83.82 -4.39 -17.82
C ALA A 224 -83.44 -5.89 -17.90
N ASP A 225 -84.41 -6.77 -18.11
CA ASP A 225 -84.19 -8.22 -18.19
C ASP A 225 -83.27 -8.58 -19.38
N LEU A 226 -83.46 -7.92 -20.54
CA LEU A 226 -82.60 -8.09 -21.72
C LEU A 226 -81.14 -7.72 -21.44
N ARG A 227 -80.90 -6.62 -20.72
CA ARG A 227 -79.56 -6.18 -20.32
C ARG A 227 -78.93 -7.16 -19.34
N THR A 228 -79.67 -7.60 -18.33
CA THR A 228 -79.19 -8.60 -17.38
C THR A 228 -78.79 -9.91 -18.06
N TYR A 229 -79.53 -10.34 -19.07
CA TYR A 229 -79.14 -11.50 -19.89
C TYR A 229 -77.86 -11.25 -20.71
N LEU A 230 -77.76 -10.10 -21.39
CA LEU A 230 -76.58 -9.77 -22.20
C LEU A 230 -75.32 -9.61 -21.34
N ASP A 231 -75.44 -8.96 -20.18
CA ASP A 231 -74.37 -8.84 -19.18
C ASP A 231 -73.95 -10.22 -18.66
N GLY A 232 -74.92 -11.06 -18.31
CA GLY A 232 -74.69 -12.44 -17.89
C GLY A 232 -73.98 -13.29 -18.94
N TYR A 233 -74.18 -13.01 -20.23
CA TYR A 233 -73.47 -13.66 -21.33
C TYR A 233 -72.20 -12.90 -21.77
N GLY A 234 -71.81 -11.82 -21.10
CA GLY A 234 -70.62 -11.03 -21.46
C GLY A 234 -70.70 -10.36 -22.84
N VAL A 235 -71.90 -10.06 -23.32
CA VAL A 235 -72.11 -9.43 -24.64
C VAL A 235 -72.09 -7.92 -24.49
N ASN A 236 -71.15 -7.26 -25.16
CA ASN A 236 -71.06 -5.80 -25.16
C ASN A 236 -72.18 -5.16 -26.02
N TYR A 237 -72.81 -4.12 -25.49
CA TYR A 237 -73.81 -3.31 -26.20
C TYR A 237 -73.68 -1.82 -25.82
N ALA A 238 -74.18 -0.92 -26.67
CA ALA A 238 -74.10 0.51 -26.39
C ALA A 238 -74.90 0.90 -25.13
N PRO A 239 -74.41 1.82 -24.28
CA PRO A 239 -75.11 2.21 -23.04
C PRO A 239 -76.55 2.67 -23.26
N ASN A 240 -76.81 3.32 -24.39
CA ASN A 240 -78.12 3.84 -24.83
C ASN A 240 -78.84 2.94 -25.85
N ALA A 241 -78.41 1.69 -26.02
CA ALA A 241 -79.01 0.74 -26.96
C ALA A 241 -80.52 0.60 -26.74
N ARG A 242 -81.27 0.66 -27.83
CA ARG A 242 -82.73 0.60 -27.83
C ARG A 242 -83.22 -0.85 -27.71
N LYS A 243 -84.45 -1.04 -27.22
CA LYS A 243 -85.04 -2.38 -27.04
C LYS A 243 -84.88 -3.31 -28.27
N PRO A 244 -85.11 -2.87 -29.52
CA PRO A 244 -84.95 -3.73 -30.70
C PRO A 244 -83.50 -4.20 -30.92
N GLU A 245 -82.51 -3.35 -30.65
CA GLU A 245 -81.08 -3.69 -30.79
C GLU A 245 -80.66 -4.73 -29.75
N LEU A 246 -81.13 -4.58 -28.50
CA LEU A 246 -80.87 -5.54 -27.42
C LEU A 246 -81.55 -6.88 -27.69
N ILE A 247 -82.77 -6.87 -28.24
CA ILE A 247 -83.46 -8.08 -28.68
C ILE A 247 -82.64 -8.79 -29.75
N LEU A 248 -82.19 -8.06 -30.78
CA LEU A 248 -81.42 -8.64 -31.88
C LEU A 248 -80.11 -9.24 -31.37
N LEU A 249 -79.37 -8.51 -30.54
CA LEU A 249 -78.14 -8.99 -29.92
C LEU A 249 -78.39 -10.25 -29.10
N LEU A 250 -79.42 -10.27 -28.24
CA LEU A 250 -79.73 -11.43 -27.41
C LEU A 250 -80.23 -12.62 -28.23
N GLN A 251 -80.96 -12.36 -29.31
CA GLN A 251 -81.42 -13.37 -30.26
C GLN A 251 -80.27 -13.99 -31.04
N GLU A 252 -79.34 -13.18 -31.55
CA GLU A 252 -78.15 -13.64 -32.25
C GLU A 252 -77.23 -14.44 -31.32
N THR A 253 -77.00 -13.88 -30.13
CA THR A 253 -76.35 -14.52 -28.98
C THR A 253 -76.98 -15.89 -28.76
N LEU A 254 -78.28 -15.98 -28.51
CA LEU A 254 -78.97 -17.25 -28.27
C LEU A 254 -79.44 -17.95 -29.56
N GLY A 255 -78.88 -17.66 -30.74
CA GLY A 255 -79.19 -18.35 -32.00
C GLY A 255 -80.67 -18.43 -32.41
N TYR A 256 -81.52 -17.54 -31.88
CA TYR A 256 -82.87 -17.32 -32.38
C TYR A 256 -82.75 -16.38 -33.57
N ARG A 257 -83.05 -16.86 -34.79
CA ARG A 257 -83.25 -15.98 -35.94
C ARG A 257 -84.73 -15.68 -36.07
#